data_AF-A0A6I9PYT2-F1
#
_entry.id   AF-A0A6I9PYT2-F1
#
_cell.length_a   1.000
_cell.length_b   1.000
_cell.length_c   1.000
_cell.angle_alpha   90.00
_cell.angle_beta   90.00
_cell.angle_gamma   90.00
#
_symmetry.space_group_name_H-M   'P 1'
#
loop_
_entity.id
_entity.type
_entity.pdbx_description
1 polymer ?
#
loop_
_entity_poly.entity_id
_entity_poly.type
_entity_poly.pdbx_seq_one_letter_code
_entity_poly.pdbx_strand_id
1 'polypeptide(L)'
;SGLAGDQTDLDKRKEIYGKNVIPPKKPKTFLQLVWEALQDVTLIILEIAALISLGLSFYHPPGDSSGEFCGAGAAGVEDEGEADAGWIEGAAILLSVVCVVLVTAFNDWSKEKQFRGLQNRIEQEQKFQVVRGSQVIQLPVSDIVVGDIAQIKYGDLLPADGVLIQGNDLKIDESSLTGESDHVKKNADKDPMLLSGTHVMEGSGRMVVTAVGVNSQTGIIMTLLGAGPEEEEKKEKKGGAVEDGHQNTGRVSPLSEPWEWYFILLLSNP
;
A
#
# COMPACT_ATOMS: atom_id res chain seq x y z
N SER A 1 30.90 22.27 8.13
CA SER A 1 30.22 22.53 9.40
C SER A 1 28.78 22.01 9.46
N GLY A 2 28.18 21.58 8.34
CA GLY A 2 26.78 21.11 8.35
C GLY A 2 25.78 22.25 8.55
N LEU A 3 24.49 21.92 8.67
CA LEU A 3 23.45 22.92 8.94
C LEU A 3 23.61 23.51 10.35
N ALA A 4 23.25 24.78 10.56
CA ALA A 4 23.38 25.44 11.87
C ALA A 4 22.48 24.83 12.96
N GLY A 5 21.41 24.13 12.58
CA GLY A 5 20.46 23.50 13.50
C GLY A 5 19.38 24.45 14.01
N ASP A 6 19.20 25.63 13.40
CA ASP A 6 18.09 26.52 13.72
C ASP A 6 16.75 25.89 13.31
N GLN A 7 15.82 25.77 14.26
CA GLN A 7 14.54 25.09 14.05
C GLN A 7 13.72 25.77 12.93
N THR A 8 13.76 27.11 12.87
CA THR A 8 13.08 27.87 11.82
C THR A 8 13.60 27.57 10.41
N ASP A 9 14.90 27.33 10.25
CA ASP A 9 15.48 26.93 8.95
C ASP A 9 15.10 25.49 8.61
N LEU A 10 15.17 24.58 9.59
CA LEU A 10 14.79 23.18 9.40
C LEU A 10 13.32 23.02 9.00
N ASP A 11 12.43 23.77 9.62
CA ASP A 11 10.99 23.74 9.30
C ASP A 11 10.72 24.29 7.89
N LYS A 12 11.37 25.40 7.51
CA LYS A 12 11.29 25.93 6.14
C LYS A 12 11.80 24.93 5.10
N ARG A 13 12.89 24.20 5.40
CA ARG A 13 13.39 23.14 4.51
C ARG A 13 12.41 22.00 4.38
N LYS A 14 11.76 21.59 5.49
CA LYS A 14 10.71 20.56 5.47
C LYS A 14 9.50 21.00 4.63
N GLU A 15 9.16 22.29 4.63
CA GLU A 15 8.10 22.84 3.79
C GLU A 15 8.49 22.89 2.30
N ILE A 16 9.73 23.27 1.98
CA ILE A 16 10.18 23.45 0.60
C ILE A 16 10.56 22.12 -0.07
N TYR A 17 11.31 21.27 0.63
CA TYR A 17 11.90 20.04 0.08
C TYR A 17 11.16 18.77 0.51
N GLY A 18 10.18 18.88 1.40
CA GLY A 18 9.44 17.76 1.96
C GLY A 18 10.08 17.16 3.22
N LYS A 19 9.39 16.17 3.79
CA LYS A 19 9.82 15.43 4.99
C LYS A 19 10.43 14.09 4.58
N ASN A 20 11.39 13.58 5.35
CA ASN A 20 11.98 12.26 5.11
C ASN A 20 11.09 11.10 5.60
N VAL A 21 9.85 11.06 5.09
CA VAL A 21 8.86 10.03 5.41
C VAL A 21 8.14 9.67 4.12
N ILE A 22 8.10 8.38 3.79
CA ILE A 22 7.24 7.86 2.76
C ILE A 22 5.89 7.59 3.43
N PRO A 23 4.80 8.29 3.06
CA PRO A 23 3.53 8.15 3.75
C PRO A 23 3.00 6.72 3.56
N PRO A 24 2.60 6.03 4.63
CA PRO A 24 2.03 4.70 4.51
C PRO A 24 0.67 4.75 3.82
N LYS A 25 0.28 3.64 3.17
CA LYS A 25 -1.07 3.48 2.62
C LYS A 25 -2.11 3.74 3.71
N LYS A 26 -3.18 4.47 3.38
CA LYS A 26 -4.26 4.77 4.33
C LYS A 26 -4.82 3.45 4.90
N PRO A 27 -4.99 3.35 6.23
CA PRO A 27 -5.51 2.12 6.83
C PRO A 27 -6.93 1.87 6.34
N LYS A 28 -7.24 0.60 6.04
CA LYS A 28 -8.61 0.20 5.72
C LYS A 28 -9.51 0.45 6.92
N THR A 29 -10.68 1.01 6.66
CA THR A 29 -11.71 1.16 7.70
C THR A 29 -12.30 -0.19 8.07
N PHE A 30 -12.86 -0.33 9.28
CA PHE A 30 -13.55 -1.56 9.66
C PHE A 30 -14.66 -1.93 8.67
N LEU A 31 -15.42 -0.95 8.16
CA LEU A 31 -16.46 -1.19 7.16
C LEU A 31 -15.89 -1.66 5.81
N GLN A 32 -14.74 -1.16 5.39
CA GLN A 32 -14.06 -1.68 4.20
C GLN A 32 -13.60 -3.13 4.40
N LEU A 33 -13.10 -3.48 5.59
CA LEU A 33 -12.71 -4.86 5.90
C LEU A 33 -13.93 -5.80 5.94
N VAL A 34 -15.06 -5.33 6.49
CA VAL A 34 -16.32 -6.06 6.44
C VAL A 34 -16.78 -6.25 4.99
N TRP A 35 -16.74 -5.19 4.18
CA TRP A 35 -17.12 -5.27 2.77
C TRP A 35 -16.22 -6.22 1.97
N GLU A 36 -14.92 -6.20 2.22
CA GLU A 36 -13.96 -7.11 1.59
C GLU A 36 -14.17 -8.56 2.04
N ALA A 37 -14.48 -8.78 3.31
CA ALA A 37 -14.84 -10.11 3.82
C ALA A 37 -16.14 -10.63 3.17
N LEU A 38 -17.13 -9.76 2.93
CA LEU A 38 -18.37 -10.13 2.24
C LEU A 38 -18.19 -10.47 0.75
N GLN A 39 -17.08 -10.07 0.12
CA GLN A 39 -16.79 -10.40 -1.28
C GLN A 39 -16.20 -11.80 -1.48
N ASP A 40 -15.96 -12.56 -0.41
CA ASP A 40 -15.52 -13.94 -0.51
C ASP A 40 -16.59 -14.80 -1.17
N VAL A 41 -16.23 -15.49 -2.26
CA VAL A 41 -17.14 -16.36 -3.04
C VAL A 41 -17.84 -17.38 -2.15
N THR A 42 -17.15 -17.91 -1.14
CA THR A 42 -17.73 -18.87 -0.20
C THR A 42 -18.82 -18.23 0.68
N LEU A 43 -18.62 -16.99 1.15
CA LEU A 43 -19.61 -16.26 1.94
C LEU A 43 -20.80 -15.82 1.09
N ILE A 44 -20.57 -15.36 -0.15
CA ILE A 44 -21.65 -15.00 -1.08
C ILE A 44 -22.57 -16.20 -1.35
N ILE A 45 -22.01 -17.39 -1.56
CA ILE A 45 -22.82 -18.61 -1.77
C ILE A 45 -23.67 -18.90 -0.54
N LEU A 46 -23.13 -18.75 0.67
CA LEU A 46 -23.85 -18.96 1.92
C LEU A 46 -24.96 -17.91 2.13
N GLU A 47 -24.72 -16.64 1.80
CA GLU A 47 -25.74 -15.59 1.86
C GLU A 47 -26.89 -15.83 0.89
N ILE A 48 -26.59 -16.19 -0.36
CA ILE A 48 -27.61 -16.51 -1.36
C ILE A 48 -28.42 -17.73 -0.91
N ALA A 49 -27.77 -18.78 -0.40
CA ALA A 49 -28.45 -19.97 0.14
C ALA A 49 -29.37 -19.60 1.32
N ALA A 50 -28.91 -18.75 2.24
CA ALA A 50 -29.71 -18.26 3.36
C ALA A 50 -30.93 -17.45 2.89
N LEU A 51 -30.76 -16.56 1.92
CA LEU A 51 -31.84 -15.75 1.36
C LEU A 51 -32.88 -16.60 0.62
N ILE A 52 -32.45 -17.62 -0.13
CA ILE A 52 -33.36 -18.56 -0.81
C ILE A 52 -34.14 -19.38 0.21
N SER A 53 -33.47 -19.94 1.23
CA SER A 53 -34.10 -20.70 2.32
C SER A 53 -35.15 -19.85 3.06
N LEU A 54 -34.79 -18.60 3.41
CA LEU A 54 -35.71 -17.66 4.05
C LEU A 54 -36.88 -17.27 3.14
N GLY A 55 -36.61 -17.00 1.85
CA GLY A 55 -37.63 -16.63 0.87
C GLY A 55 -38.64 -17.75 0.60
N LEU A 56 -38.16 -19.00 0.51
CA LEU A 56 -39.02 -20.18 0.39
C LEU A 56 -39.85 -20.41 1.65
N SER A 57 -39.30 -20.13 2.83
CA SER A 57 -40.07 -20.20 4.08
C SER A 57 -41.24 -19.20 4.14
N PHE A 58 -41.14 -18.05 3.47
CA PHE A 58 -42.24 -17.07 3.41
C PHE A 58 -43.22 -17.32 2.25
N TYR A 59 -42.85 -18.16 1.28
CA TYR A 59 -43.68 -18.45 0.11
C TYR A 59 -44.44 -19.77 0.30
N HIS A 60 -45.62 -19.69 0.93
CA HIS A 60 -46.51 -20.85 1.10
C HIS A 60 -47.49 -20.93 -0.08
N PRO A 61 -47.33 -21.83 -1.06
CA PRO A 61 -48.36 -22.07 -2.06
C PRO A 61 -49.59 -22.71 -1.38
N PRO A 62 -50.82 -22.28 -1.70
CA PRO A 62 -52.01 -22.94 -1.19
C PRO A 62 -52.23 -24.22 -2.01
N GLY A 63 -51.61 -25.33 -1.61
CA GLY A 63 -51.84 -26.62 -2.26
C GLY A 63 -50.73 -27.64 -2.05
N ASP A 64 -51.08 -28.66 -1.28
CA ASP A 64 -50.55 -30.03 -1.27
C ASP A 64 -49.21 -30.35 -0.58
N SER A 65 -49.39 -31.13 0.48
CA SER A 65 -48.52 -32.17 1.02
C SER A 65 -47.77 -32.97 -0.06
N SER A 66 -46.47 -32.71 -0.20
CA SER A 66 -45.46 -33.72 -0.54
C SER A 66 -44.08 -33.09 -0.37
N GLY A 67 -43.44 -33.45 0.74
CA GLY A 67 -42.06 -33.06 1.01
C GLY A 67 -41.12 -33.65 -0.02
N GLU A 68 -40.41 -32.79 -0.74
CA GLU A 68 -39.15 -33.12 -1.39
C GLU A 68 -38.46 -31.81 -1.80
N PHE A 69 -37.78 -31.18 -0.84
CA PHE A 69 -36.61 -30.38 -1.18
C PHE A 69 -35.39 -31.06 -0.56
N CYS A 70 -34.80 -31.92 -1.37
CA CYS A 70 -33.56 -32.63 -1.12
C CYS A 70 -32.39 -31.63 -1.16
N GLY A 71 -31.94 -31.21 0.02
CA GLY A 71 -30.71 -30.44 0.22
C GLY A 71 -30.09 -30.82 1.55
N ALA A 72 -29.11 -31.72 1.51
CA ALA A 72 -28.46 -32.33 2.66
C ALA A 72 -27.66 -31.33 3.53
N GLY A 73 -27.66 -31.52 4.85
CA GLY A 73 -26.54 -31.07 5.69
C GLY A 73 -26.79 -30.74 7.17
N ALA A 74 -26.95 -31.78 7.98
CA ALA A 74 -26.59 -31.85 9.42
C ALA A 74 -27.53 -31.25 10.50
N ALA A 75 -27.79 -32.12 11.49
CA ALA A 75 -28.36 -31.93 12.83
C ALA A 75 -29.89 -31.87 12.92
N GLY A 76 -30.48 -33.04 13.19
CA GLY A 76 -31.90 -33.20 13.48
C GLY A 76 -32.32 -32.74 14.88
N VAL A 77 -33.62 -32.59 15.06
CA VAL A 77 -34.51 -33.39 15.93
C VAL A 77 -35.92 -33.01 15.47
N GLU A 78 -36.76 -34.01 15.20
CA GLU A 78 -38.18 -33.85 14.91
C GLU A 78 -38.88 -33.26 16.15
N ASP A 79 -39.57 -32.12 16.02
CA ASP A 79 -40.73 -31.83 16.86
C ASP A 79 -41.66 -30.77 16.23
N GLU A 80 -42.94 -30.91 16.54
CA GLU A 80 -44.11 -30.43 15.81
C GLU A 80 -44.29 -28.90 15.88
N GLY A 81 -44.17 -28.21 14.73
CA GLY A 81 -44.30 -26.74 14.63
C GLY A 81 -44.21 -26.17 13.21
N GLU A 82 -44.73 -26.90 12.23
CA GLU A 82 -44.32 -26.92 10.81
C GLU A 82 -44.59 -25.64 9.97
N ALA A 83 -45.21 -24.60 10.54
CA ALA A 83 -45.39 -23.30 9.86
C ALA A 83 -44.66 -22.13 10.55
N ASP A 84 -44.45 -22.20 11.86
CA ASP A 84 -43.81 -21.12 12.63
C ASP A 84 -42.29 -21.29 12.76
N ALA A 85 -41.73 -22.44 12.35
CA ALA A 85 -40.30 -22.73 12.48
C ALA A 85 -39.47 -22.56 11.18
N GLY A 86 -40.10 -22.46 10.01
CA GLY A 86 -39.36 -22.40 8.74
C GLY A 86 -38.45 -21.16 8.60
N TRP A 87 -38.89 -20.01 9.14
CA TRP A 87 -38.09 -18.78 9.08
C TRP A 87 -36.88 -18.86 10.00
N ILE A 88 -36.92 -19.73 11.02
CA ILE A 88 -35.87 -19.92 12.02
C ILE A 88 -34.65 -20.56 11.36
N GLU A 89 -34.83 -21.48 10.42
CA GLU A 89 -33.73 -22.12 9.69
C GLU A 89 -32.96 -21.10 8.85
N GLY A 90 -33.66 -20.33 8.00
CA GLY A 90 -33.05 -19.25 7.22
C GLY A 90 -32.42 -18.17 8.09
N ALA A 91 -33.08 -17.81 9.20
CA ALA A 91 -32.56 -16.85 10.17
C ALA A 91 -31.30 -17.37 10.90
N ALA A 92 -31.22 -18.66 11.22
CA ALA A 92 -30.05 -19.27 11.85
C ALA A 92 -28.83 -19.28 10.92
N ILE A 93 -29.03 -19.56 9.63
CA ILE A 93 -27.96 -19.50 8.62
C ILE A 93 -27.49 -18.05 8.44
N LEU A 94 -28.41 -17.08 8.33
CA LEU A 94 -28.07 -15.66 8.21
C LEU A 94 -27.29 -15.16 9.44
N LEU A 95 -27.74 -15.51 10.64
CA LEU A 95 -27.04 -15.19 11.89
C LEU A 95 -25.63 -15.78 11.92
N SER A 96 -25.46 -17.02 11.47
CA SER A 96 -24.17 -17.71 11.40
C SER A 96 -23.20 -16.98 10.46
N VAL A 97 -23.66 -16.62 9.26
CA VAL A 97 -22.85 -15.87 8.27
C VAL A 97 -22.44 -14.50 8.82
N VAL A 98 -23.39 -13.75 9.41
CA VAL A 98 -23.08 -12.45 10.04
C VAL A 98 -22.05 -12.59 11.15
N CYS A 99 -22.17 -13.60 12.01
CA CYS A 99 -21.17 -13.87 13.06
C CYS A 99 -19.79 -14.16 12.47
N VAL A 100 -19.71 -15.01 11.43
CA VAL A 100 -18.43 -15.35 10.77
C VAL A 100 -17.80 -14.12 10.13
N VAL A 101 -18.58 -13.30 9.43
CA VAL A 101 -18.09 -12.05 8.81
C VAL A 101 -17.55 -11.10 9.88
N LEU A 102 -18.27 -10.92 10.99
CA LEU A 102 -17.84 -10.05 12.09
C LEU A 102 -16.55 -10.56 12.75
N VAL A 103 -16.43 -11.87 13.00
CA VAL A 103 -15.21 -12.47 13.56
C VAL A 103 -14.03 -12.32 12.60
N THR A 104 -14.24 -12.56 11.30
CA THR A 104 -13.21 -12.40 10.27
C THR A 104 -12.74 -10.95 10.17
N ALA A 105 -13.68 -10.01 10.05
CA ALA A 105 -13.36 -8.58 9.99
C ALA A 105 -12.67 -8.09 11.27
N PHE A 106 -13.08 -8.58 12.45
CA PHE A 106 -12.44 -8.23 13.71
C PHE A 106 -11.00 -8.79 13.81
N ASN A 107 -10.80 -10.03 13.36
CA ASN A 107 -9.48 -10.65 13.31
C ASN A 107 -8.55 -9.88 12.37
N ASP A 108 -9.02 -9.53 11.18
CA ASP A 108 -8.21 -8.79 10.21
C ASP A 108 -7.94 -7.36 10.65
N TRP A 109 -8.92 -6.69 11.27
CA TRP A 109 -8.70 -5.38 11.88
C TRP A 109 -7.67 -5.43 13.01
N SER A 110 -7.70 -6.49 13.83
CA SER A 110 -6.74 -6.70 14.91
C SER A 110 -5.32 -6.94 14.37
N LYS A 111 -5.17 -7.77 13.33
CA LYS A 111 -3.89 -8.01 12.64
C LYS A 111 -3.32 -6.72 12.05
N GLU A 112 -4.16 -5.97 11.32
CA GLU A 112 -3.79 -4.68 10.72
C GLU A 112 -3.30 -3.70 11.78
N LYS A 113 -4.01 -3.60 12.91
CA LYS A 113 -3.61 -2.72 14.03
C LYS A 113 -2.28 -3.12 14.65
N GLN A 114 -2.01 -4.42 14.80
CA GLN A 114 -0.75 -4.92 15.34
C GLN A 114 0.42 -4.66 14.39
N PHE A 115 0.25 -4.91 13.10
CA PHE A 115 1.27 -4.64 12.09
C PHE A 115 1.65 -3.16 12.07
N ARG A 116 0.67 -2.26 12.10
CA ARG A 116 0.87 -0.81 12.21
C ARG A 116 1.65 -0.40 13.47
N GLY A 117 1.38 -1.05 14.60
CA GLY A 117 2.09 -0.79 15.85
C GLY A 117 3.57 -1.16 15.79
N LEU A 118 3.89 -2.25 15.09
CA LEU A 118 5.28 -2.67 14.86
C LEU A 118 5.98 -1.73 13.88
N GLN A 119 5.33 -1.41 12.76
CA GLN A 119 5.88 -0.52 11.73
C GLN A 119 6.23 0.86 12.32
N ASN A 120 5.30 1.46 13.07
CA ASN A 120 5.53 2.77 13.71
C ASN A 120 6.69 2.74 14.72
N ARG A 121 6.87 1.64 15.46
CA ARG A 121 7.98 1.51 16.42
C ARG A 121 9.31 1.38 15.69
N ILE A 122 9.37 0.55 14.65
CA ILE A 122 10.58 0.35 13.84
C ILE A 122 11.01 1.67 13.19
N GLU A 123 10.07 2.42 12.61
CA GLU A 123 10.36 3.72 11.99
C GLU A 123 10.86 4.77 12.99
N GLN A 124 10.37 4.75 14.24
CA GLN A 124 10.78 5.70 15.28
C GLN A 124 12.12 5.33 15.94
N GLU A 125 12.50 4.06 15.93
CA GLU A 125 13.74 3.58 16.57
C GLU A 125 14.98 3.74 15.67
N GLN A 126 14.81 3.85 14.35
CA GLN A 126 15.92 4.07 13.43
C GLN A 126 16.49 5.49 13.56
N LYS A 127 17.69 5.56 14.12
CA LYS A 127 18.47 6.80 14.27
C LYS A 127 19.67 6.81 13.33
N PHE A 128 19.98 7.98 12.79
CA PHE A 128 21.12 8.19 11.91
C PHE A 128 22.03 9.31 12.46
N GLN A 129 23.33 9.22 12.18
CA GLN A 129 24.30 10.24 12.57
C GLN A 129 24.41 11.31 11.50
N VAL A 130 24.18 12.58 11.87
CA VAL A 130 24.43 13.72 10.99
C VAL A 130 25.27 14.78 11.68
N VAL A 131 25.87 15.66 10.90
CA VAL A 131 26.63 16.82 11.39
C VAL A 131 25.78 18.07 11.26
N ARG A 132 25.42 18.68 12.39
CA ARG A 132 24.80 20.02 12.49
C ARG A 132 25.59 20.87 13.47
N GLY A 133 25.85 22.14 13.15
CA GLY A 133 26.61 23.06 14.01
C GLY A 133 28.04 22.58 14.30
N SER A 134 28.66 21.86 13.37
CA SER A 134 29.95 21.16 13.53
C SER A 134 29.96 20.07 14.61
N GLN A 135 28.80 19.63 15.11
CA GLN A 135 28.66 18.52 16.05
C GLN A 135 28.00 17.33 15.38
N VAL A 136 28.45 16.12 15.72
CA VAL A 136 27.80 14.88 15.29
C VAL A 136 26.66 14.59 16.25
N ILE A 137 25.44 14.58 15.74
CA ILE A 137 24.21 14.31 16.50
C ILE A 137 23.51 13.06 15.92
N GLN A 138 22.84 12.29 16.78
CA GLN A 138 21.93 11.23 16.35
C GLN A 138 20.51 11.74 16.37
N LEU A 139 19.84 11.68 15.23
CA LEU A 139 18.42 12.00 15.11
C LEU A 139 17.65 10.83 14.47
N PRO A 140 16.33 10.77 14.68
CA PRO A 140 15.47 9.86 13.92
C PRO A 140 15.60 10.10 12.42
N VAL A 141 15.51 9.04 11.62
CA VAL A 141 15.58 9.13 10.14
C VAL A 141 14.56 10.11 9.56
N SER A 142 13.39 10.22 10.18
CA SER A 142 12.30 11.13 9.77
C SER A 142 12.61 12.61 9.93
N ASP A 143 13.61 12.97 10.74
CA ASP A 143 14.03 14.36 11.00
C ASP A 143 15.21 14.83 10.13
N ILE A 144 15.72 13.96 9.25
CA ILE A 144 16.76 14.29 8.28
C ILE A 144 16.16 15.21 7.22
N VAL A 145 16.88 16.26 6.85
CA VAL A 145 16.45 17.25 5.86
C VAL A 145 17.51 17.44 4.77
N VAL A 146 17.08 17.97 3.63
CA VAL A 146 17.98 18.35 2.55
C VAL A 146 19.03 19.35 3.06
N GLY A 147 20.29 19.09 2.73
CA GLY A 147 21.45 19.86 3.18
C GLY A 147 22.12 19.37 4.45
N ASP A 148 21.55 18.37 5.14
CA ASP A 148 22.26 17.69 6.23
C ASP A 148 23.52 16.99 5.72
N ILE A 149 24.56 16.94 6.55
CA ILE A 149 25.73 16.11 6.29
C ILE A 149 25.57 14.82 7.07
N ALA A 150 25.22 13.74 6.39
CA ALA A 150 25.06 12.42 6.99
C ALA A 150 26.41 11.70 7.09
N GLN A 151 26.69 11.09 8.24
CA GLN A 151 27.90 10.29 8.46
C GLN A 151 27.57 8.82 8.24
N ILE A 152 28.25 8.23 7.27
CA ILE A 152 27.98 6.87 6.77
C ILE A 152 29.03 5.91 7.32
N LYS A 153 28.57 4.75 7.80
CA LYS A 153 29.40 3.67 8.31
C LYS A 153 28.97 2.33 7.72
N TYR A 154 29.86 1.35 7.85
CA TYR A 154 29.57 -0.04 7.52
C TYR A 154 28.30 -0.54 8.23
N GLY A 155 27.42 -1.20 7.48
CA GLY A 155 26.15 -1.74 7.95
C GLY A 155 24.98 -0.74 7.96
N ASP A 156 25.22 0.53 7.66
CA ASP A 156 24.17 1.52 7.59
C ASP A 156 23.25 1.28 6.38
N LEU A 157 21.94 1.44 6.59
CA LEU A 157 20.96 1.63 5.54
C LEU A 157 20.87 3.13 5.24
N LEU A 158 21.05 3.52 3.98
CA LEU A 158 21.03 4.94 3.63
C LEU A 158 19.62 5.53 3.75
N PRO A 159 19.42 6.57 4.58
CA PRO A 159 18.09 7.08 4.92
C PRO A 159 17.51 8.04 3.87
N ALA A 160 18.35 8.55 2.96
CA ALA A 160 18.02 9.60 2.00
C ALA A 160 19.03 9.58 0.86
N ASP A 161 18.68 10.19 -0.27
CA ASP A 161 19.62 10.36 -1.39
C ASP A 161 20.63 11.45 -1.06
N GLY A 162 21.84 11.32 -1.59
CA GLY A 162 22.85 12.35 -1.41
C GLY A 162 24.08 12.20 -2.27
N VAL A 163 24.98 13.16 -2.08
CA VAL A 163 26.26 13.25 -2.77
C VAL A 163 27.38 13.08 -1.75
N LEU A 164 28.26 12.11 -2.00
CA LEU A 164 29.44 11.82 -1.23
C LEU A 164 30.42 12.99 -1.32
N ILE A 165 30.73 13.57 -0.16
CA ILE A 165 31.72 14.66 -0.04
C ILE A 165 33.08 14.15 0.45
N GLN A 166 33.09 13.02 1.14
CA GLN A 166 34.31 12.38 1.66
C GLN A 166 34.03 10.89 1.82
N GLY A 167 34.90 10.03 1.31
CA GLY A 167 34.76 8.57 1.44
C GLY A 167 36.09 7.89 1.70
N ASN A 168 36.04 6.73 2.34
CA ASN A 168 37.18 5.83 2.52
C ASN A 168 36.76 4.41 2.16
N ASP A 169 37.19 3.94 0.99
CA ASP A 169 36.87 2.63 0.40
C ASP A 169 35.39 2.24 0.50
N LEU A 170 34.51 3.21 0.21
CA LEU A 170 33.06 3.03 0.34
C LEU A 170 32.53 2.09 -0.75
N LYS A 171 31.89 0.99 -0.32
CA LYS A 171 31.17 0.06 -1.20
C LYS A 171 29.73 -0.06 -0.76
N ILE A 172 28.82 -0.02 -1.72
CA ILE A 172 27.39 -0.05 -1.48
C ILE A 172 26.77 -1.19 -2.28
N ASP A 173 25.81 -1.85 -1.65
CA ASP A 173 24.90 -2.78 -2.31
C ASP A 173 23.69 -2.02 -2.86
N GLU A 174 23.62 -1.93 -4.19
CA GLU A 174 22.53 -1.28 -4.93
C GLU A 174 21.51 -2.29 -5.47
N SER A 175 21.62 -3.57 -5.10
CA SER A 175 20.74 -4.65 -5.59
C SER A 175 19.26 -4.38 -5.31
N SER A 176 18.95 -3.66 -4.24
CA SER A 176 17.58 -3.27 -3.89
C SER A 176 16.94 -2.29 -4.90
N LEU A 177 17.74 -1.58 -5.70
CA LEU A 177 17.27 -0.60 -6.68
C LEU A 177 17.53 -1.05 -8.12
N THR A 178 18.70 -1.62 -8.41
CA THR A 178 19.11 -2.00 -9.78
C THR A 178 18.90 -3.48 -10.08
N GLY A 179 18.78 -4.32 -9.06
CA GLY A 179 18.76 -5.78 -9.19
C GLY A 179 20.13 -6.41 -9.45
N GLU A 180 21.20 -5.61 -9.51
CA GLU A 180 22.57 -6.10 -9.66
C GLU A 180 23.17 -6.41 -8.29
N SER A 181 23.68 -7.63 -8.08
CA SER A 181 24.21 -8.08 -6.78
C SER A 181 25.66 -7.64 -6.51
N ASP A 182 26.31 -6.99 -7.47
CA ASP A 182 27.70 -6.58 -7.32
C ASP A 182 27.83 -5.31 -6.47
N HIS A 183 28.80 -5.32 -5.55
CA HIS A 183 29.09 -4.14 -4.74
C HIS A 183 29.68 -3.01 -5.58
N VAL A 184 29.03 -1.85 -5.56
CA VAL A 184 29.44 -0.67 -6.31
C VAL A 184 30.39 0.19 -5.47
N LYS A 185 31.57 0.49 -6.01
CA LYS A 185 32.55 1.38 -5.36
C LYS A 185 32.17 2.84 -5.58
N LYS A 186 31.99 3.59 -4.50
CA LYS A 186 31.62 5.01 -4.53
C LYS A 186 32.81 5.89 -4.23
N ASN A 187 32.98 6.95 -5.02
CA ASN A 187 34.07 7.91 -4.91
C ASN A 187 33.58 9.32 -5.22
N ALA A 188 34.08 10.31 -4.49
CA ALA A 188 33.67 11.70 -4.65
C ALA A 188 33.88 12.26 -6.07
N ASP A 189 34.89 11.75 -6.81
CA ASP A 189 35.25 12.27 -8.12
C ASP A 189 34.60 11.54 -9.32
N LYS A 190 34.22 10.27 -9.15
CA LYS A 190 33.77 9.42 -10.28
C LYS A 190 32.31 9.01 -10.17
N ASP A 191 31.88 8.59 -8.99
CA ASP A 191 30.51 8.18 -8.72
C ASP A 191 30.15 8.57 -7.27
N PRO A 192 29.81 9.86 -7.07
CA PRO A 192 29.55 10.38 -5.74
C PRO A 192 28.10 10.16 -5.31
N MET A 193 27.22 9.66 -6.18
CA MET A 193 25.80 9.58 -5.85
C MET A 193 25.52 8.36 -4.97
N LEU A 194 24.79 8.60 -3.89
CA LEU A 194 24.35 7.60 -2.94
C LEU A 194 22.83 7.62 -2.87
N LEU A 195 22.23 6.44 -2.93
CA LEU A 195 20.79 6.27 -3.08
C LEU A 195 20.17 5.77 -1.78
N SER A 196 19.00 6.29 -1.42
CA SER A 196 18.23 5.82 -0.27
C SER A 196 17.89 4.34 -0.42
N GLY A 197 17.73 3.62 0.68
CA GLY A 197 17.38 2.20 0.65
C GLY A 197 18.51 1.24 0.25
N THR A 198 19.71 1.75 -0.03
CA THR A 198 20.90 0.94 -0.29
C THR A 198 21.69 0.67 0.99
N HIS A 199 22.44 -0.44 1.02
CA HIS A 199 23.20 -0.88 2.19
C HIS A 199 24.70 -0.65 2.02
N VAL A 200 25.35 -0.16 3.08
CA VAL A 200 26.79 0.05 3.09
C VAL A 200 27.51 -1.24 3.46
N MET A 201 28.22 -1.81 2.49
CA MET A 201 28.88 -3.11 2.61
C MET A 201 30.35 -3.00 3.00
N GLU A 202 30.98 -1.84 2.81
CA GLU A 202 32.36 -1.61 3.22
C GLU A 202 32.65 -0.11 3.36
N GLY A 203 33.61 0.22 4.21
CA GLY A 203 34.15 1.57 4.29
C GLY A 203 33.31 2.53 5.14
N SER A 204 33.56 3.81 4.96
CA SER A 204 32.85 4.90 5.64
C SER A 204 32.92 6.18 4.83
N GLY A 205 32.05 7.14 5.14
CA GLY A 205 32.04 8.40 4.42
C GLY A 205 31.17 9.47 5.04
N ARG A 206 31.06 10.58 4.33
CA ARG A 206 30.17 11.69 4.60
C ARG A 206 29.48 12.06 3.31
N MET A 207 28.18 12.24 3.38
CA MET A 207 27.37 12.70 2.25
C MET A 207 26.58 13.93 2.62
N VAL A 208 26.27 14.76 1.64
CA VAL A 208 25.27 15.82 1.76
C VAL A 208 23.96 15.30 1.22
N VAL A 209 22.89 15.41 2.02
CA VAL A 209 21.54 14.98 1.65
C VAL A 209 20.99 15.90 0.56
N THR A 210 20.55 15.32 -0.56
CA THR A 210 20.00 16.04 -1.71
C THR A 210 18.50 15.89 -1.86
N ALA A 211 17.95 14.72 -1.55
CA ALA A 211 16.52 14.44 -1.62
C ALA A 211 16.08 13.48 -0.51
N VAL A 212 14.84 13.67 -0.03
CA VAL A 212 14.28 12.96 1.13
C VAL A 212 12.85 12.49 0.84
N GLY A 213 12.42 11.43 1.53
CA GLY A 213 11.05 10.92 1.47
C GLY A 213 10.60 10.62 0.04
N VAL A 214 9.40 11.08 -0.34
CA VAL A 214 8.81 10.87 -1.68
C VAL A 214 9.65 11.44 -2.83
N ASN A 215 10.57 12.36 -2.55
CA ASN A 215 11.43 12.99 -3.55
C ASN A 215 12.72 12.19 -3.80
N SER A 216 13.02 11.17 -3.00
CA SER A 216 14.17 10.28 -3.24
C SER A 216 13.89 9.26 -4.33
N GLN A 217 14.91 8.61 -4.89
CA GLN A 217 14.74 7.56 -5.91
C GLN A 217 13.84 6.42 -5.39
N THR A 218 14.11 5.93 -4.18
CA THR A 218 13.26 4.91 -3.54
C THR A 218 11.86 5.44 -3.29
N GLY A 219 11.72 6.71 -2.87
CA GLY A 219 10.43 7.34 -2.66
C GLY A 219 9.58 7.42 -3.92
N ILE A 220 10.20 7.79 -5.05
CA ILE A 220 9.54 7.85 -6.36
C ILE A 220 9.11 6.44 -6.80
N ILE A 221 10.00 5.45 -6.71
CA ILE A 221 9.69 4.06 -7.06
C ILE A 221 8.54 3.55 -6.20
N MET A 222 8.58 3.77 -4.88
CA MET A 222 7.55 3.33 -3.95
C MET A 222 6.21 4.03 -4.21
N THR A 223 6.24 5.31 -4.59
CA THR A 223 5.06 6.07 -4.99
C THR A 223 4.45 5.52 -6.28
N LEU A 224 5.28 5.23 -7.30
CA LEU A 224 4.85 4.63 -8.57
C LEU A 224 4.28 3.21 -8.41
N LEU A 225 4.79 2.45 -7.44
CA LEU A 225 4.27 1.12 -7.10
C LEU A 225 2.97 1.16 -6.27
N GLY A 226 2.39 2.35 -6.04
CA GLY A 226 1.09 2.51 -5.39
C GLY A 226 1.15 2.55 -3.85
N ALA A 227 2.33 2.81 -3.28
CA ALA A 227 2.50 3.01 -1.84
C ALA A 227 2.65 4.49 -1.45
N GLY A 228 2.54 5.42 -2.38
CA GLY A 228 2.42 6.86 -2.10
C GLY A 228 0.97 7.29 -1.83
N PRO A 229 0.75 8.53 -1.39
CA PRO A 229 -0.62 9.06 -1.38
C PRO A 229 -1.07 9.08 -2.85
N GLU A 230 -2.21 8.46 -3.15
CA GLU A 230 -2.88 8.69 -4.42
C GLU A 230 -2.99 10.21 -4.58
N GLU A 231 -2.20 10.79 -5.48
CA GLU A 231 -2.37 12.18 -5.85
C GLU A 231 -3.78 12.26 -6.43
N GLU A 232 -4.70 12.85 -5.67
CA GLU A 232 -6.01 13.22 -6.21
C GLU A 232 -5.73 14.08 -7.45
N GLU A 233 -5.91 13.51 -8.63
CA GLU A 233 -5.80 14.21 -9.90
C GLU A 233 -6.74 15.42 -9.85
N LYS A 234 -6.18 16.60 -9.55
CA LYS A 234 -6.87 17.86 -9.73
C LYS A 234 -7.10 18.02 -11.22
N LYS A 235 -8.30 17.69 -11.68
CA LYS A 235 -8.82 18.10 -12.99
C LYS A 235 -8.74 19.63 -13.09
N GLU A 236 -7.65 20.15 -13.63
CA GLU A 236 -7.59 21.54 -14.08
C GLU A 236 -8.52 21.70 -15.28
N LYS A 237 -9.71 22.28 -15.04
CA LYS A 237 -10.47 22.96 -16.08
C LYS A 237 -9.67 24.19 -16.51
N LYS A 238 -8.88 24.08 -17.58
CA LYS A 238 -8.50 25.25 -18.39
C LYS A 238 -9.40 25.32 -19.61
N GLY A 239 -10.47 26.11 -19.47
CA GLY A 239 -11.14 26.71 -20.61
C GLY A 239 -10.22 27.75 -21.24
N GLY A 240 -10.09 27.67 -22.56
CA GLY A 240 -9.31 28.60 -23.36
C GLY A 240 -9.44 28.22 -24.83
N ALA A 241 -10.48 28.74 -25.47
CA ALA A 241 -10.71 28.61 -26.90
C ALA A 241 -9.61 29.34 -27.68
N VAL A 242 -8.99 28.64 -28.65
CA VAL A 242 -8.42 29.22 -29.87
C VAL A 242 -8.52 28.15 -30.98
N GLU A 243 -9.30 28.43 -32.01
CA GLU A 243 -9.21 27.78 -33.33
C GLU A 243 -7.98 28.32 -34.08
N ASP A 244 -7.14 27.44 -34.65
CA ASP A 244 -6.95 27.36 -36.12
C ASP A 244 -5.91 26.30 -36.53
N GLY A 245 -6.15 25.66 -37.68
CA GLY A 245 -5.08 25.22 -38.60
C GLY A 245 -4.51 23.79 -38.53
N HIS A 246 -5.14 22.85 -39.25
CA HIS A 246 -4.56 21.77 -40.07
C HIS A 246 -3.18 21.16 -39.72
N GLN A 247 -3.14 19.85 -39.42
CA GLN A 247 -2.53 18.80 -40.28
C GLN A 247 -2.60 17.39 -39.63
N ASN A 248 -2.78 16.40 -40.50
CA ASN A 248 -3.16 15.02 -40.23
C ASN A 248 -1.92 14.11 -40.09
N THR A 249 -1.75 13.41 -38.96
CA THR A 249 -1.03 12.12 -38.90
C THR A 249 -1.66 11.22 -37.82
N GLY A 250 -1.88 9.95 -38.18
CA GLY A 250 -2.71 8.99 -37.46
C GLY A 250 -2.29 8.74 -36.02
N ARG A 251 -3.27 8.86 -35.11
CA ARG A 251 -3.17 8.46 -33.70
C ARG A 251 -4.01 7.20 -33.52
N VAL A 252 -3.35 6.07 -33.27
CA VAL A 252 -4.01 4.86 -32.76
C VAL A 252 -4.31 5.12 -31.28
N SER A 253 -5.59 5.10 -30.92
CA SER A 253 -6.05 5.21 -29.53
C SER A 253 -5.71 3.93 -28.75
N PRO A 254 -5.22 4.00 -27.50
CA PRO A 254 -5.09 2.82 -26.67
C PRO A 254 -6.48 2.38 -26.19
N LEU A 255 -6.79 1.10 -26.40
CA LEU A 255 -7.99 0.43 -25.91
C LEU A 255 -8.01 0.54 -24.38
N SER A 256 -9.06 1.14 -23.82
CA SER A 256 -9.11 1.57 -22.41
C SER A 256 -10.02 0.70 -21.54
N GLU A 257 -10.52 -0.42 -22.06
CA GLU A 257 -11.49 -1.24 -21.34
C GLU A 257 -11.06 -2.72 -21.31
N PRO A 258 -11.01 -3.38 -20.13
CA PRO A 258 -10.54 -4.77 -19.96
C PRO A 258 -11.28 -5.82 -20.79
N TRP A 259 -12.50 -5.51 -21.23
CA TRP A 259 -13.41 -6.45 -21.89
C TRP A 259 -13.07 -6.71 -23.36
N GLU A 260 -12.34 -5.80 -24.03
CA GLU A 260 -11.99 -5.95 -25.44
C GLU A 260 -10.97 -7.08 -25.69
N TRP A 261 -10.17 -7.43 -24.68
CA TRP A 261 -9.26 -8.58 -24.71
C TRP A 261 -9.97 -9.93 -24.75
N TYR A 262 -11.16 -10.02 -24.15
CA TYR A 262 -11.95 -11.25 -24.12
C TYR A 262 -12.48 -11.63 -25.51
N PHE A 263 -12.76 -10.63 -26.36
CA PHE A 263 -13.24 -10.82 -27.72
C PHE A 263 -12.14 -11.30 -28.68
N ILE A 264 -10.89 -10.89 -28.46
CA ILE A 264 -9.74 -11.33 -29.26
C ILE A 264 -9.33 -12.77 -28.90
N LEU A 265 -9.42 -13.16 -27.63
CA LEU A 265 -9.16 -14.53 -27.20
C LEU A 265 -10.19 -15.54 -27.73
N LEU A 266 -11.45 -15.13 -27.91
CA LEU A 266 -12.50 -15.97 -28.49
C LEU A 266 -12.38 -16.16 -30.01
N LEU A 267 -11.70 -15.26 -30.71
CA LEU A 267 -11.54 -15.31 -32.18
C LEU A 267 -10.19 -15.91 -32.64
N SER A 268 -9.30 -16.27 -31.72
CA SER A 268 -7.93 -16.71 -32.05
C SER A 268 -7.64 -18.19 -31.76
N ASN A 269 -8.66 -19.03 -31.58
CA ASN A 269 -8.47 -20.47 -31.44
C ASN A 269 -9.20 -21.22 -32.58
N PRO A 270 -8.50 -21.90 -33.50
CA PRO A 270 -9.12 -22.87 -34.39
C PRO A 270 -9.58 -24.13 -33.65
#